data_AF-U9TJI1-F1
#
_entry.id   AF-U9TJI1-F1
#
_cell.length_a   1.000
_cell.length_b   1.000
_cell.length_c   1.000
_cell.angle_alpha   90.00
_cell.angle_beta   90.00
_cell.angle_gamma   90.00
#
_symmetry.space_group_name_H-M   'P 1'
#
loop_
_entity.id
_entity.type
_entity.pdbx_description
1 polymer ?
#
loop_
_entity_poly.entity_id
_entity_poly.type
_entity_poly.pdbx_seq_one_letter_code
_entity_poly.pdbx_strand_id
1 'polypeptide(L)'
;MVETKTKNWPPCYPLIYHDIQAEILESSAVGMAELSYKLWLAYIVTLIFNLVAVIASAASAGAGELVIQILLAAIYLFIWPIFDFFSRHLSLYRAFK
;
A
#
# COMPACT_ATOMS: atom_id res chain seq x y z
N MET A 1 34.33 1.12 -3.93
CA MET A 1 33.63 0.89 -2.65
C MET A 1 32.15 0.83 -2.98
N VAL A 2 31.50 -0.31 -2.78
CA VAL A 2 30.06 -0.44 -3.03
C VAL A 2 29.36 0.32 -1.91
N GLU A 3 28.70 1.42 -2.24
CA GLU A 3 27.95 2.21 -1.27
C GLU A 3 26.74 1.38 -0.80
N THR A 4 26.81 0.86 0.44
CA THR A 4 25.71 0.10 1.04
C THR A 4 24.62 1.05 1.52
N LYS A 5 23.58 1.21 0.70
CA LYS A 5 22.35 1.95 1.02
C LYS A 5 21.60 1.31 2.21
N THR A 6 21.31 2.09 3.26
CA THR A 6 20.67 1.64 4.51
C THR A 6 19.17 1.40 4.37
N LYS A 7 18.70 0.17 4.58
CA LYS A 7 17.26 -0.18 4.51
C LYS A 7 16.43 0.70 5.44
N ASN A 8 15.37 1.32 4.90
CA ASN A 8 14.55 2.31 5.61
C ASN A 8 13.03 2.00 5.55
N TRP A 9 12.61 1.02 4.74
CA TRP A 9 11.18 0.75 4.49
C TRP A 9 10.86 -0.75 4.46
N PRO A 10 9.68 -1.21 4.93
CA PRO A 10 8.64 -0.43 5.61
C PRO A 10 9.09 0.08 6.99
N PRO A 11 8.52 1.19 7.50
CA PRO A 11 9.02 1.88 8.70
C PRO A 11 8.95 1.02 9.97
N CYS A 12 8.02 0.05 10.03
CA CYS A 12 7.94 -0.90 11.13
C CYS A 12 8.90 -2.09 11.01
N TYR A 13 9.35 -2.42 9.79
CA TYR A 13 10.27 -3.54 9.54
C TYR A 13 11.13 -3.25 8.30
N PRO A 14 12.26 -2.53 8.43
CA PRO A 14 13.04 -2.04 7.30
C PRO A 14 13.68 -3.18 6.48
N LEU A 15 13.08 -3.48 5.33
CA LEU A 15 13.47 -4.56 4.43
C LEU A 15 14.25 -4.06 3.22
N ILE A 16 13.87 -2.89 2.69
CA ILE A 16 14.42 -2.32 1.47
C ILE A 16 14.90 -0.88 1.71
N TYR A 17 15.86 -0.43 0.90
CA TYR A 17 16.13 0.99 0.74
C TYR A 17 15.09 1.56 -0.21
N HIS A 18 14.30 2.52 0.26
CA HIS A 18 13.29 3.21 -0.51
C HIS A 18 13.51 4.72 -0.37
N ASP A 19 14.13 5.30 -1.39
CA ASP A 19 14.27 6.75 -1.54
C ASP A 19 13.94 7.10 -2.99
N ILE A 20 12.78 7.71 -3.20
CA ILE A 20 12.28 7.98 -4.55
C ILE A 20 13.11 9.06 -5.24
N GLN A 21 13.57 10.05 -4.48
CA GLN A 21 14.34 11.19 -4.99
C GLN A 21 15.78 10.78 -5.34
N ALA A 22 16.38 9.90 -4.54
CA ALA A 22 17.77 9.48 -4.74
C ALA A 22 17.94 8.24 -5.65
N GLU A 23 16.88 7.49 -5.97
CA GLU A 23 16.97 6.28 -6.81
C GLU A 23 16.48 6.46 -8.24
N ILE A 24 15.59 7.41 -8.52
CA ILE A 24 15.05 7.60 -9.87
C ILE A 24 15.89 8.63 -10.62
N LEU A 25 16.46 8.21 -11.76
CA LEU A 25 17.38 9.02 -12.56
C LEU A 25 16.67 10.13 -13.35
N GLU A 26 15.40 9.93 -13.69
CA GLU A 26 14.63 10.85 -14.53
C GLU A 26 13.69 11.73 -13.70
N SER A 27 13.86 13.05 -13.76
CA SER A 27 13.08 14.01 -12.95
C SER A 27 11.57 13.96 -13.23
N SER A 28 11.16 13.58 -14.44
CA SER A 28 9.77 13.37 -14.84
C SER A 28 9.13 12.16 -14.13
N ALA A 29 9.92 11.11 -13.90
CA ALA A 29 9.47 9.85 -13.30
C ALA A 29 9.43 9.89 -11.77
N VAL A 30 10.23 10.77 -11.14
CA VAL A 30 10.19 11.00 -9.67
C VAL A 30 8.77 11.37 -9.23
N GLY A 31 8.15 12.34 -9.92
CA GLY A 31 6.79 12.76 -9.60
C GLY A 31 5.76 11.64 -9.74
N MET A 32 5.90 10.78 -10.76
CA MET A 32 5.01 9.63 -10.96
C MET A 32 5.16 8.59 -9.84
N ALA A 33 6.39 8.27 -9.44
CA ALA A 33 6.63 7.31 -8.36
C ALA A 33 6.15 7.84 -6.99
N GLU A 34 6.34 9.13 -6.71
CA GLU A 34 5.78 9.76 -5.51
C GLU A 34 4.25 9.74 -5.50
N LEU A 35 3.62 10.07 -6.62
CA LEU A 35 2.16 10.03 -6.77
C LEU A 35 1.65 8.59 -6.63
N SER A 36 2.33 7.61 -7.21
CA SER A 36 2.00 6.18 -7.06
C SER A 36 2.01 5.76 -5.59
N TYR A 37 3.04 6.17 -4.83
CA TYR A 37 3.12 5.91 -3.40
C TYR A 37 2.01 6.59 -2.60
N LYS A 38 1.72 7.87 -2.89
CA LYS A 38 0.61 8.62 -2.26
C LYS A 38 -0.75 7.97 -2.56
N LEU A 39 -0.97 7.51 -3.79
CA LEU A 39 -2.17 6.77 -4.18
C LEU A 39 -2.29 5.45 -3.43
N TRP A 40 -1.18 4.73 -3.24
CA TRP A 40 -1.17 3.51 -2.43
C TRP A 40 -1.54 3.78 -0.96
N LEU A 41 -1.05 4.87 -0.36
CA LEU A 41 -1.48 5.29 0.99
C LEU A 41 -2.96 5.67 1.02
N ALA A 42 -3.45 6.42 0.04
CA ALA A 42 -4.87 6.77 -0.08
C ALA A 42 -5.76 5.53 -0.24
N TYR A 43 -5.27 4.52 -0.96
CA TYR A 43 -5.94 3.23 -1.10
C TYR A 43 -6.07 2.50 0.24
N ILE A 44 -5.00 2.43 1.04
CA ILE A 44 -5.06 1.86 2.40
C ILE A 44 -6.07 2.61 3.27
N VAL A 45 -6.04 3.94 3.25
CA VAL A 45 -6.99 4.76 4.03
C VAL A 45 -8.43 4.45 3.60
N THR A 46 -8.69 4.33 2.31
CA THR A 46 -10.02 3.98 1.77
C THR A 46 -10.48 2.60 2.25
N LEU A 47 -9.57 1.62 2.30
CA LEU A 47 -9.87 0.27 2.80
C LEU A 47 -10.16 0.27 4.32
N ILE A 48 -9.48 1.11 5.10
CA ILE A 48 -9.79 1.28 6.53
C ILE A 48 -11.20 1.85 6.68
N PHE A 49 -11.55 2.89 5.92
CA PHE A 49 -12.92 3.43 5.91
C PHE A 49 -13.95 2.39 5.48
N ASN A 50 -13.63 1.55 4.49
CA ASN A 50 -14.50 0.45 4.07
C ASN A 50 -14.74 -0.55 5.21
N LEU A 51 -13.70 -0.97 5.93
CA LEU A 51 -13.84 -1.86 7.09
C LEU A 51 -14.70 -1.23 8.19
N VAL A 52 -14.47 0.04 8.52
CA VAL A 52 -15.29 0.77 9.50
C VAL A 52 -16.75 0.86 9.07
N ALA A 53 -17.02 1.13 7.78
CA ALA A 53 -18.38 1.19 7.25
C ALA A 53 -19.08 -0.17 7.33
N VAL A 54 -18.39 -1.27 7.00
CA VAL A 54 -18.93 -2.64 7.10
C VAL A 54 -19.25 -2.98 8.56
N ILE A 55 -18.36 -2.64 9.50
CA ILE A 55 -18.59 -2.81 10.94
C ILE A 55 -19.77 -1.96 11.41
N ALA A 56 -19.90 -0.71 10.96
CA ALA A 56 -21.02 0.16 11.32
C ALA A 56 -22.36 -0.37 10.76
N SER A 57 -22.37 -0.91 9.53
CA SER A 57 -23.56 -1.54 8.95
C SER A 57 -23.99 -2.80 9.69
N ALA A 58 -23.08 -3.43 10.44
CA ALA A 58 -23.38 -4.61 11.25
C ALA A 58 -24.43 -4.38 12.34
N ALA A 59 -24.62 -3.13 12.77
CA ALA A 59 -25.68 -2.78 13.71
C ALA A 59 -27.10 -2.88 13.12
N SER A 60 -27.24 -3.03 11.80
CA SER A 60 -28.52 -2.92 11.07
C SER A 60 -28.91 -4.13 10.22
N ALA A 61 -27.98 -5.08 10.00
CA ALA A 61 -28.18 -6.22 9.10
C ALA A 61 -28.19 -7.58 9.86
N GLY A 62 -28.74 -8.62 9.23
CA GLY A 62 -28.79 -9.98 9.80
C GLY A 62 -27.40 -10.60 9.98
N ALA A 63 -27.21 -11.34 11.07
CA ALA A 63 -25.89 -11.78 11.55
C ALA A 63 -25.07 -12.66 10.56
N GLY A 64 -25.72 -13.41 9.66
CA GLY A 64 -25.04 -14.36 8.78
C GLY A 64 -24.23 -13.72 7.64
N GLU A 65 -24.74 -12.65 7.03
CA GLU A 65 -24.11 -12.01 5.86
C GLU A 65 -22.97 -11.06 6.27
N LEU A 66 -23.06 -10.52 7.48
CA LEU A 66 -22.09 -9.59 8.06
C LEU A 66 -20.72 -10.24 8.32
N VAL A 67 -20.68 -11.48 8.78
CA VAL A 67 -19.42 -12.18 9.07
C VAL A 67 -18.59 -12.34 7.80
N ILE A 68 -19.23 -12.68 6.68
CA ILE A 68 -18.57 -12.82 5.37
C ILE A 68 -18.05 -11.47 4.89
N GLN A 69 -18.85 -10.40 5.03
CA GLN A 69 -18.45 -9.05 4.62
C GLN A 69 -17.27 -8.51 5.44
N ILE A 70 -17.24 -8.72 6.76
CA ILE A 70 -16.13 -8.30 7.62
C ILE A 70 -14.86 -9.08 7.26
N LEU A 71 -14.97 -10.40 7.06
CA LEU A 71 -13.83 -11.23 6.68
C LEU A 71 -13.26 -10.80 5.32
N LEU A 72 -14.14 -10.51 4.35
CA LEU A 72 -13.73 -10.01 3.06
C LEU A 72 -13.03 -8.65 3.18
N ALA A 73 -13.64 -7.68 3.88
CA ALA A 73 -13.04 -6.35 4.11
C ALA A 73 -11.67 -6.44 4.80
N ALA A 74 -11.50 -7.36 5.76
CA ALA A 74 -10.21 -7.62 6.39
C ALA A 74 -9.17 -8.19 5.41
N ILE A 75 -9.55 -9.17 4.58
CA ILE A 75 -8.68 -9.70 3.52
C ILE A 75 -8.26 -8.58 2.57
N TYR A 76 -9.19 -7.71 2.16
CA TYR A 76 -8.88 -6.56 1.34
C TYR A 76 -7.92 -5.60 2.03
N LEU A 77 -8.11 -5.31 3.32
CA LEU A 77 -7.21 -4.40 4.04
C LEU A 77 -5.78 -4.94 4.18
N PHE A 78 -5.60 -6.25 4.41
CA PHE A 78 -4.29 -6.80 4.72
C PHE A 78 -3.55 -7.37 3.51
N ILE A 79 -4.25 -8.03 2.58
CA ILE A 79 -3.59 -8.73 1.47
C ILE A 79 -3.41 -7.81 0.27
N TRP A 80 -4.45 -7.04 -0.10
CA TRP A 80 -4.43 -6.27 -1.33
C TRP A 80 -3.41 -5.12 -1.35
N PRO A 81 -3.21 -4.33 -0.27
CA PRO A 81 -2.16 -3.31 -0.25
C PRO A 81 -0.76 -3.88 -0.41
N ILE A 82 -0.49 -5.05 0.17
CA ILE A 82 0.80 -5.73 0.01
C ILE A 82 0.96 -6.11 -1.46
N PHE A 83 -0.04 -6.77 -2.05
CA PHE A 83 0.00 -7.16 -3.46
C PHE A 83 0.15 -5.95 -4.41
N ASP A 84 -0.62 -4.86 -4.24
CA ASP A 84 -0.50 -3.65 -5.05
C ASP A 84 0.88 -3.00 -4.93
N PHE A 85 1.45 -2.98 -3.73
CA PHE A 85 2.79 -2.43 -3.52
C PHE A 85 3.84 -3.21 -4.32
N PHE A 86 3.83 -4.54 -4.25
CA PHE A 86 4.81 -5.38 -4.96
C PHE A 86 4.57 -5.43 -6.47
N SER A 87 3.32 -5.47 -6.92
CA SER A 87 2.97 -5.62 -8.33
C SER A 87 3.05 -4.30 -9.10
N ARG A 88 2.53 -3.20 -8.54
CA ARG A 88 2.42 -1.90 -9.21
C ARG A 88 3.53 -0.96 -8.79
N HIS A 89 3.66 -0.65 -7.50
CA HIS A 89 4.62 0.37 -7.05
C HIS A 89 6.06 -0.08 -7.26
N LEU A 90 6.40 -1.32 -6.88
CA LEU A 90 7.76 -1.83 -7.02
C LEU A 90 8.14 -2.11 -8.49
N SER A 91 7.20 -2.53 -9.33
CA SER A 91 7.48 -2.71 -10.77
C SER A 91 7.75 -1.36 -11.46
N LEU A 92 6.94 -0.35 -11.15
CA LEU A 92 7.11 1.01 -11.65
C LEU A 92 8.42 1.63 -11.12
N TYR A 93 8.73 1.42 -9.84
CA TYR A 93 9.98 1.85 -9.24
C TYR A 93 11.21 1.21 -9.90
N ARG A 94 11.14 -0.09 -10.22
CA ARG A 94 12.21 -0.79 -10.94
C ARG A 94 12.33 -0.39 -12.40
N ALA A 95 11.24 0.05 -13.03
CA ALA A 95 11.27 0.50 -14.43
C ALA A 95 11.92 1.89 -14.58
N PHE A 96 11.86 2.72 -13.54
CA PHE A 96 12.42 4.07 -13.53
C PHE A 96 13.78 4.21 -12.83
N LYS A 97 14.27 3.11 -12.25
CA LYS A 97 15.61 2.99 -11.67
C LYS A 97 16.63 2.69 -12.76
#